data_AF-A0AAN6QB98-F1
#
_entry.id   AF-A0AAN6QB98-F1
#
_cell.length_a   1.000
_cell.length_b   1.000
_cell.length_c   1.000
_cell.angle_alpha   90.00
_cell.angle_beta   90.00
_cell.angle_gamma   90.00
#
_symmetry.space_group_name_H-M   'P 1'
#
loop_
_entity.id
_entity.type
_entity.pdbx_description
1 polymer ?
#
loop_
_entity_poly.entity_id
_entity_poly.type
_entity_poly.pdbx_seq_one_letter_code
_entity_poly.pdbx_strand_id
1 'polypeptide(L)'
;MASLVGFASTNWSYYTIPAAFILCMAPHAYAIKLANKNYDLGNPRKTIEHCAKDTTLDKVTARRIARAEAASANGFETLGLYAAAVVAGNTAGVAAERLNQLTLAYLLSRAAYSYIYVFLQDNSKFAPVRSLVWMAGAGLIMTLFVAAGGASN
;
A
#
# COMPACT_ATOMS: atom_id res chain seq x y z
N MET A 1 11.06 18.92 24.16
CA MET A 1 10.69 19.54 22.87
C MET A 1 11.67 19.04 21.82
N ALA A 2 11.37 17.94 21.11
CA ALA A 2 12.20 17.52 19.98
C ALA A 2 12.05 18.59 18.88
N SER A 3 13.16 19.19 18.43
CA SER A 3 13.11 20.19 17.39
C SER A 3 12.65 19.54 16.07
N LEU A 4 11.85 20.25 15.28
CA LEU A 4 11.44 19.80 13.94
C LEU A 4 12.67 19.46 13.06
N VAL A 5 13.79 20.16 13.32
CA VAL A 5 15.10 19.96 12.67
C VAL A 5 15.68 18.58 12.98
N GLY A 6 15.56 18.08 14.21
CA GLY A 6 16.03 16.74 14.59
C GLY A 6 15.22 15.59 13.96
N PHE A 7 13.94 15.83 13.70
CA PHE A 7 13.09 14.89 12.97
C PHE A 7 13.47 14.78 11.48
N ALA A 8 13.90 15.89 10.87
CA ALA A 8 14.36 15.91 9.49
C ALA A 8 15.73 15.23 9.30
N SER A 9 16.62 15.34 10.31
CA SER A 9 17.96 14.73 10.26
C SER A 9 17.98 13.23 10.60
N THR A 10 16.96 12.72 11.28
CA THR A 10 16.87 11.30 11.64
C THR A 10 16.34 10.50 10.47
N ASN A 11 17.08 9.50 10.01
CA ASN A 11 16.64 8.63 8.93
C ASN A 11 15.69 7.54 9.43
N TRP A 12 14.40 7.68 9.11
CA TRP A 12 13.36 6.71 9.48
C TRP A 12 12.82 5.94 8.27
N SER A 13 13.46 6.07 7.11
CA SER A 13 13.07 5.38 5.87
C SER A 13 13.04 3.86 6.00
N TYR A 14 13.87 3.24 6.86
CA TYR A 14 13.77 1.80 7.09
C TYR A 14 12.48 1.38 7.80
N TYR A 15 11.95 2.21 8.70
CA TYR A 15 10.70 1.93 9.43
C TYR A 15 9.47 2.02 8.52
N THR A 16 9.59 2.67 7.36
CA THR A 16 8.48 2.71 6.40
C THR A 16 8.28 1.39 5.67
N ILE A 17 9.28 0.49 5.64
CA ILE A 17 9.13 -0.86 5.06
C ILE A 17 8.10 -1.70 5.84
N PRO A 18 8.25 -1.93 7.17
CA PRO A 18 7.22 -2.63 7.92
C PRO A 18 5.89 -1.87 7.96
N ALA A 19 5.91 -0.52 7.94
CA ALA A 19 4.68 0.25 7.83
C ALA A 19 3.95 -0.01 6.49
N ALA A 20 4.67 -0.09 5.38
CA ALA A 20 4.12 -0.44 4.07
C ALA A 20 3.55 -1.86 4.05
N PHE A 21 4.24 -2.81 4.68
CA PHE A 21 3.73 -4.17 4.86
C PHE A 21 2.39 -4.19 5.60
N ILE A 22 2.27 -3.47 6.72
CA ILE A 22 1.01 -3.32 7.47
C ILE A 22 -0.08 -2.70 6.60
N LEU A 23 0.24 -1.66 5.82
CA LEU A 23 -0.70 -1.04 4.88
C LEU A 23 -1.16 -2.00 3.77
N CYS A 24 -0.32 -2.96 3.35
CA CYS A 24 -0.71 -4.02 2.42
C CYS A 24 -1.64 -5.04 3.09
N MET A 25 -1.41 -5.37 4.36
CA MET A 25 -2.27 -6.30 5.12
C MET A 25 -3.64 -5.71 5.48
N ALA A 26 -3.73 -4.41 5.73
CA ALA A 26 -4.94 -3.78 6.27
C ALA A 26 -6.21 -4.02 5.42
N PRO A 27 -6.18 -3.92 4.07
CA PRO A 27 -7.33 -4.28 3.23
C PRO A 27 -7.75 -5.75 3.39
N HIS A 28 -6.80 -6.69 3.48
CA HIS A 28 -7.10 -8.10 3.67
C HIS A 28 -7.75 -8.36 5.04
N ALA A 29 -7.21 -7.77 6.12
CA ALA A 29 -7.83 -7.86 7.45
C ALA A 29 -9.26 -7.31 7.46
N TYR A 30 -9.51 -6.22 6.73
CA TYR A 30 -10.85 -5.68 6.52
C TYR A 30 -11.76 -6.64 5.74
N ALA A 31 -11.24 -7.27 4.68
CA ALA A 31 -11.97 -8.24 3.87
C ALA A 31 -12.40 -9.47 4.69
N ILE A 32 -11.49 -10.03 5.51
CA ILE A 32 -11.79 -11.14 6.43
C ILE A 32 -12.91 -10.76 7.39
N LYS A 33 -12.81 -9.58 8.02
CA LYS A 33 -13.82 -9.10 8.97
C LYS A 33 -15.19 -8.98 8.32
N LEU A 34 -15.26 -8.50 7.08
CA LEU A 34 -16.51 -8.39 6.33
C LEU A 34 -17.04 -9.74 5.85
N ALA A 35 -16.16 -10.66 5.46
CA ALA A 35 -16.54 -11.98 5.00
C ALA A 35 -17.21 -12.81 6.11
N ASN A 36 -16.81 -12.60 7.37
CA ASN A 36 -17.41 -13.25 8.54
C ASN A 36 -17.48 -14.79 8.35
N LYS A 37 -18.68 -15.38 8.35
CA LYS A 37 -18.91 -16.83 8.13
C LYS A 37 -18.38 -17.35 6.78
N ASN A 38 -18.18 -16.47 5.80
CA ASN A 38 -17.68 -16.83 4.46
C ASN A 38 -16.15 -16.95 4.40
N TYR A 39 -15.44 -16.54 5.47
CA TYR A 39 -14.00 -16.74 5.58
C TYR A 39 -13.70 -18.15 6.10
N ASP A 40 -13.02 -18.95 5.28
CA ASP A 40 -12.55 -20.28 5.63
C ASP A 40 -11.04 -20.25 5.89
N LEU A 41 -10.63 -20.53 7.13
CA LEU A 41 -9.22 -20.54 7.54
C LEU A 41 -8.41 -21.65 6.84
N GLY A 42 -9.04 -22.76 6.45
CA GLY A 42 -8.40 -23.84 5.69
C GLY A 42 -8.19 -23.48 4.22
N ASN A 43 -9.01 -22.57 3.67
CA ASN A 43 -8.95 -22.14 2.28
C ASN A 43 -9.11 -20.61 2.13
N PRO A 44 -8.22 -19.79 2.73
CA PRO A 44 -8.42 -18.34 2.84
C PRO A 44 -8.46 -17.63 1.48
N ARG A 45 -7.84 -18.22 0.45
CA ARG A 45 -7.87 -17.68 -0.93
C ARG A 45 -9.21 -17.85 -1.63
N LYS A 46 -10.11 -18.69 -1.11
CA LYS A 46 -11.48 -18.89 -1.65
C LYS A 46 -12.50 -17.92 -1.06
N THR A 47 -12.10 -17.02 -0.17
CA THR A 47 -13.01 -16.06 0.50
C THR A 47 -13.86 -15.27 -0.49
N ILE A 48 -13.29 -14.79 -1.60
CA ILE A 48 -14.03 -14.05 -2.64
C ILE A 48 -15.10 -14.95 -3.29
N GLU A 49 -14.76 -16.20 -3.60
CA GLU A 49 -15.67 -17.17 -4.21
C GLU A 49 -16.82 -17.51 -3.25
N HIS A 50 -16.51 -17.74 -1.97
CA HIS A 50 -17.52 -18.00 -0.94
C HIS A 50 -18.48 -16.82 -0.79
N CYS A 51 -17.95 -15.60 -0.70
CA CYS A 51 -18.75 -14.38 -0.62
C CYS A 51 -19.61 -14.16 -1.87
N ALA A 52 -19.14 -14.55 -3.06
CA ALA A 52 -19.89 -14.42 -4.30
C ALA A 52 -21.06 -15.43 -4.42
N LYS A 53 -20.94 -16.60 -3.76
CA LYS A 53 -21.98 -17.64 -3.73
C LYS A 53 -23.04 -17.41 -2.65
N ASP A 54 -22.72 -16.61 -1.63
CA ASP A 54 -23.65 -16.30 -0.53
C ASP A 54 -24.75 -15.34 -1.01
N THR A 55 -25.95 -15.86 -1.25
CA THR A 55 -27.12 -15.07 -1.67
C THR A 55 -27.67 -14.17 -0.55
N THR A 56 -27.25 -14.39 0.70
CA THR A 56 -27.63 -13.55 1.85
C THR A 56 -26.72 -12.34 2.03
N LEU A 57 -25.56 -12.32 1.35
CA LEU A 57 -24.61 -11.21 1.41
C LEU A 57 -25.00 -10.12 0.41
N ASP A 58 -25.03 -8.87 0.88
CA ASP A 58 -25.26 -7.73 0.01
C ASP A 58 -24.18 -7.61 -1.09
N LYS A 59 -24.62 -7.31 -2.32
CA LYS A 59 -23.75 -7.21 -3.51
C LYS A 59 -22.73 -6.07 -3.40
N VAL A 60 -23.03 -4.99 -2.69
CA VAL A 60 -22.05 -3.90 -2.47
C VAL A 60 -20.94 -4.42 -1.55
N THR A 61 -21.30 -5.11 -0.48
CA THR A 61 -20.37 -5.71 0.48
C THR A 61 -19.50 -6.78 -0.17
N ALA A 62 -20.07 -7.68 -0.97
CA ALA A 62 -19.32 -8.69 -1.72
C ALA A 62 -18.28 -8.05 -2.66
N ARG A 63 -18.67 -7.00 -3.40
CA ARG A 63 -17.74 -6.24 -4.26
C ARG A 63 -16.65 -5.54 -3.45
N ARG A 64 -17.00 -5.00 -2.27
CA ARG A 64 -16.03 -4.34 -1.39
C ARG A 64 -14.99 -5.32 -0.84
N ILE A 65 -15.39 -6.53 -0.47
CA ILE A 65 -14.47 -7.64 -0.09
C ILE A 65 -13.51 -7.94 -1.25
N ALA A 66 -14.04 -8.14 -2.46
CA ALA A 66 -13.21 -8.42 -3.64
C ALA A 66 -12.20 -7.30 -3.93
N ARG A 67 -12.59 -6.03 -3.82
CA ARG A 67 -11.68 -4.88 -3.99
C ARG A 67 -10.64 -4.80 -2.88
N ALA A 68 -10.98 -5.15 -1.65
CA ALA A 68 -10.06 -5.14 -0.53
C ALA A 68 -8.99 -6.24 -0.66
N GLU A 69 -9.36 -7.45 -1.06
CA GLU A 69 -8.40 -8.51 -1.42
C GLU A 69 -7.49 -8.08 -2.58
N ALA A 70 -8.07 -7.51 -3.64
CA ALA A 70 -7.30 -7.00 -4.78
C ALA A 70 -6.33 -5.87 -4.38
N ALA A 71 -6.72 -4.98 -3.48
CA ALA A 71 -5.87 -3.91 -2.98
C ALA A 71 -4.69 -4.43 -2.15
N SER A 72 -4.93 -5.46 -1.32
CA SER A 72 -3.89 -6.17 -0.57
C SER A 72 -2.89 -6.84 -1.51
N ALA A 73 -3.37 -7.66 -2.44
CA ALA A 73 -2.53 -8.35 -3.42
C ALA A 73 -1.66 -7.38 -4.22
N ASN A 74 -2.26 -6.28 -4.72
CA ASN A 74 -1.52 -5.25 -5.43
C ASN A 74 -0.44 -4.55 -4.57
N GLY A 75 -0.70 -4.39 -3.27
CA GLY A 75 0.30 -3.88 -2.33
C GLY A 75 1.52 -4.80 -2.28
N PHE A 76 1.28 -6.10 -2.08
CA PHE A 76 2.34 -7.10 -2.01
C PHE A 76 3.14 -7.25 -3.31
N GLU A 77 2.52 -7.08 -4.49
CA GLU A 77 3.22 -7.07 -5.78
C GLU A 77 4.32 -6.00 -5.86
N THR A 78 4.10 -4.84 -5.23
CA THR A 78 5.04 -3.70 -5.29
C THR A 78 5.93 -3.56 -4.05
N LEU A 79 5.61 -4.25 -2.96
CA LEU A 79 6.30 -4.11 -1.68
C LEU A 79 7.78 -4.49 -1.78
N GLY A 80 8.11 -5.58 -2.48
CA GLY A 80 9.49 -6.01 -2.66
C GLY A 80 10.33 -4.97 -3.42
N LEU A 81 9.77 -4.39 -4.48
CA LEU A 81 10.43 -3.34 -5.26
C LEU A 81 10.63 -2.07 -4.44
N TYR A 82 9.63 -1.68 -3.64
CA TYR A 82 9.75 -0.55 -2.71
C TYR A 82 10.84 -0.77 -1.67
N ALA A 83 10.85 -1.92 -1.00
CA ALA A 83 11.84 -2.24 0.01
C ALA A 83 13.26 -2.23 -0.57
N ALA A 84 13.44 -2.78 -1.78
CA ALA A 84 14.70 -2.72 -2.50
C ALA A 84 15.14 -1.28 -2.80
N ALA A 85 14.22 -0.40 -3.23
CA ALA A 85 14.52 1.00 -3.51
C ALA A 85 14.93 1.78 -2.25
N VAL A 86 14.27 1.52 -1.11
CA VAL A 86 14.61 2.11 0.20
C VAL A 86 16.03 1.70 0.60
N VAL A 87 16.33 0.39 0.55
CA VAL A 87 17.66 -0.14 0.89
C VAL A 87 18.71 0.46 -0.04
N ALA A 88 18.47 0.44 -1.36
CA ALA A 88 19.39 0.99 -2.35
C ALA A 88 19.71 2.47 -2.10
N GLY A 89 18.68 3.29 -1.83
CA GLY A 89 18.87 4.71 -1.54
C GLY A 89 19.66 4.96 -0.26
N ASN A 90 19.44 4.16 0.78
CA ASN A 90 20.25 4.24 1.99
C ASN A 90 21.69 3.80 1.76
N THR A 91 21.92 2.70 1.03
CA THR A 91 23.27 2.19 0.76
C THR A 91 24.09 3.12 -0.13
N ALA A 92 23.43 3.85 -1.03
CA ALA A 92 24.05 4.84 -1.89
C ALA A 92 24.33 6.18 -1.18
N GLY A 93 23.92 6.34 0.08
CA GLY A 93 24.15 7.58 0.83
C GLY A 93 23.24 8.74 0.44
N VAL A 94 22.04 8.47 -0.10
CA VAL A 94 21.04 9.52 -0.35
C VAL A 94 20.70 10.23 0.96
N ALA A 95 20.60 11.57 0.93
CA ALA A 95 20.30 12.37 2.11
C ALA A 95 19.03 11.89 2.83
N ALA A 96 19.11 11.76 4.16
CA ALA A 96 18.04 11.24 5.02
C ALA A 96 16.70 11.96 4.82
N GLU A 97 16.74 13.30 4.72
CA GLU A 97 15.55 14.11 4.46
C GLU A 97 14.81 13.68 3.18
N ARG A 98 15.56 13.45 2.09
CA ARG A 98 14.99 13.03 0.80
C ARG A 98 14.42 11.62 0.88
N LEU A 99 15.12 10.68 1.52
CA LEU A 99 14.61 9.33 1.75
C LEU A 99 13.32 9.34 2.55
N ASN A 100 13.30 10.09 3.65
CA ASN A 100 12.13 10.28 4.51
C ASN A 100 10.93 10.83 3.73
N GLN A 101 11.11 11.91 2.95
CA GLN A 101 10.04 12.51 2.14
C GLN A 101 9.48 11.52 1.12
N LEU A 102 10.34 10.85 0.34
CA LEU A 102 9.91 9.91 -0.71
C LEU A 102 9.21 8.68 -0.12
N THR A 103 9.74 8.13 0.97
CA THR A 103 9.17 6.95 1.61
C THR A 103 7.85 7.24 2.30
N LEU A 104 7.68 8.39 2.95
CA LEU A 104 6.40 8.82 3.50
C LEU A 104 5.37 9.12 2.42
N ALA A 105 5.77 9.80 1.34
CA ALA A 105 4.89 10.03 0.20
C ALA A 105 4.38 8.69 -0.38
N TYR A 106 5.23 7.65 -0.42
CA TYR A 106 4.82 6.33 -0.85
C TYR A 106 3.79 5.71 0.10
N LEU A 107 4.00 5.77 1.43
CA LEU A 107 3.02 5.27 2.41
C LEU A 107 1.67 5.97 2.27
N LEU A 108 1.67 7.30 2.13
CA LEU A 108 0.45 8.08 1.89
C LEU A 108 -0.23 7.67 0.59
N SER A 109 0.54 7.48 -0.49
CA SER A 109 0.03 6.98 -1.76
C SER A 109 -0.61 5.59 -1.62
N ARG A 110 -0.02 4.69 -0.83
CA ARG A 110 -0.58 3.35 -0.58
C ARG A 110 -1.86 3.40 0.24
N ALA A 111 -1.89 4.20 1.31
CA ALA A 111 -3.08 4.40 2.11
C ALA A 111 -4.23 5.00 1.27
N ALA A 112 -3.92 6.03 0.47
CA ALA A 112 -4.88 6.66 -0.43
C ALA A 112 -5.39 5.69 -1.50
N TYR A 113 -4.50 4.93 -2.16
CA TYR A 113 -4.89 3.92 -3.15
C TYR A 113 -5.88 2.90 -2.55
N SER A 114 -5.52 2.31 -1.40
CA SER A 114 -6.35 1.32 -0.72
C SER A 114 -7.71 1.92 -0.33
N TYR A 115 -7.72 3.14 0.21
CA TYR A 115 -8.95 3.82 0.59
C TYR A 115 -9.87 4.08 -0.61
N ILE A 116 -9.33 4.66 -1.69
CA ILE A 116 -10.08 4.96 -2.91
C ILE A 116 -10.65 3.68 -3.51
N TYR A 117 -9.84 2.64 -3.62
CA TYR A 117 -10.25 1.40 -4.27
C TYR A 117 -11.33 0.67 -3.48
N VAL A 118 -11.17 0.58 -2.15
CA VAL A 118 -12.09 -0.17 -1.30
C VAL A 118 -13.39 0.59 -1.07
N PHE A 119 -13.31 1.87 -0.71
CA PHE A 119 -14.46 2.63 -0.19
C PHE A 119 -15.09 3.59 -1.21
N LEU A 120 -14.30 4.26 -2.05
CA LEU A 120 -14.82 5.29 -2.95
C LEU A 120 -15.26 4.74 -4.31
N GLN A 121 -14.69 3.61 -4.74
CA GLN A 121 -14.98 3.01 -6.05
C GLN A 121 -16.35 2.31 -6.13
N ASP A 122 -17.21 2.45 -5.12
CA ASP A 122 -18.64 2.22 -5.32
C ASP A 122 -19.22 3.22 -6.32
N ASN A 123 -18.62 4.41 -6.42
CA ASN A 123 -18.83 5.36 -7.51
C ASN A 123 -17.70 5.20 -8.56
N SER A 124 -18.08 4.82 -9.78
CA SER A 124 -17.15 4.55 -10.89
C SER A 124 -16.25 5.73 -11.27
N LYS A 125 -16.64 6.97 -10.94
CA LYS A 125 -15.84 8.19 -11.17
C LYS A 125 -14.49 8.17 -10.44
N PHE A 126 -14.34 7.39 -9.38
CA PHE A 126 -13.08 7.27 -8.63
C PHE A 126 -12.11 6.24 -9.21
N ALA A 127 -12.53 5.42 -10.18
CA ALA A 127 -11.66 4.41 -10.79
C ALA A 127 -10.41 5.01 -11.48
N PRO A 128 -10.50 6.12 -12.23
CA PRO A 128 -9.31 6.80 -12.77
C PRO A 128 -8.41 7.38 -11.68
N VAL A 129 -9.00 7.94 -10.61
CA VAL A 129 -8.26 8.54 -9.48
C VAL A 129 -7.41 7.47 -8.79
N ARG A 130 -7.95 6.27 -8.57
CA ARG A 130 -7.21 5.12 -8.05
C ARG A 130 -5.96 4.83 -8.90
N SER A 131 -6.12 4.78 -10.22
CA SER A 131 -5.00 4.50 -11.14
C SER A 131 -3.95 5.60 -11.11
N LEU A 132 -4.34 6.88 -11.05
CA LEU A 132 -3.41 8.01 -10.90
C LEU A 132 -2.60 7.92 -9.61
N VAL A 133 -3.26 7.64 -8.48
CA VAL A 133 -2.59 7.48 -7.18
C VAL A 133 -1.65 6.28 -7.21
N TRP A 134 -2.02 5.18 -7.87
CA TRP A 134 -1.13 4.04 -8.05
C TRP A 134 0.12 4.40 -8.86
N MET A 135 -0.05 5.12 -9.98
CA MET A 135 1.08 5.56 -10.81
C MET A 135 2.00 6.52 -10.07
N ALA A 136 1.46 7.42 -9.25
CA ALA A 136 2.27 8.29 -8.39
C ALA A 136 3.11 7.46 -7.40
N GLY A 137 2.51 6.45 -6.75
CA GLY A 137 3.21 5.52 -5.87
C GLY A 137 4.33 4.75 -6.58
N ALA A 138 4.07 4.24 -7.79
CA ALA A 138 5.10 3.59 -8.61
C ALA A 138 6.22 4.56 -9.00
N GLY A 139 5.87 5.81 -9.36
CA GLY A 139 6.82 6.87 -9.67
C GLY A 139 7.73 7.24 -8.48
N LEU A 140 7.22 7.18 -7.26
CA LEU A 140 8.02 7.38 -6.04
C LEU A 140 9.06 6.27 -5.84
N ILE A 141 8.69 5.00 -6.10
CA ILE A 141 9.65 3.89 -6.09
C ILE A 141 10.76 4.12 -7.12
N MET A 142 10.40 4.50 -8.35
CA MET A 142 11.39 4.78 -9.39
C MET A 142 12.29 5.97 -9.02
N THR A 143 11.72 6.99 -8.39
CA THR A 143 12.47 8.16 -7.93
C THR A 143 13.48 7.81 -6.83
N LEU A 144 13.15 6.86 -5.94
CA LEU A 144 14.11 6.33 -4.96
C LEU A 144 15.29 5.65 -5.64
N PHE A 145 15.06 4.82 -6.66
CA PHE A 145 16.14 4.20 -7.43
C PHE A 145 16.99 5.20 -8.19
N VAL A 146 16.36 6.19 -8.85
CA VAL A 146 17.10 7.25 -9.56
C VAL A 146 17.93 8.08 -8.58
N ALA A 147 17.40 8.40 -7.40
CA ALA A 147 18.15 9.10 -6.36
C ALA A 147 19.34 8.26 -5.87
N ALA A 148 19.17 6.94 -5.69
CA ALA A 148 20.25 6.03 -5.34
C ALA A 148 21.35 6.04 -6.41
N GLY A 149 20.97 5.88 -7.68
CA GLY A 149 21.93 5.91 -8.80
C GLY A 149 22.68 7.23 -8.91
N GLY A 150 22.02 8.35 -8.64
CA GLY A 150 22.66 9.67 -8.65
C GLY A 150 23.63 9.92 -7.50
N ALA A 151 23.45 9.28 -6.35
CA ALA A 151 24.33 9.41 -5.18
C ALA A 151 25.55 8.48 -5.22
N SER A 152 25.50 7.43 -6.06
CA SER A 152 26.60 6.47 -6.24
C SER A 152 27.69 6.92 -7.23
N ASN A 153 27.55 8.09 -7.85
CA ASN A 153 28.51 8.67 -8.80
C ASN A 153 29.28 9.83 -8.16
#